data_AF-A0A5C6ZFU9-F1
#
_entry.id   AF-A0A5C6ZFU9-F1
#
_cell.length_a   1.000
_cell.length_b   1.000
_cell.length_c   1.000
_cell.angle_alpha   90.00
_cell.angle_beta   90.00
_cell.angle_gamma   90.00
#
_symmetry.space_group_name_H-M   'P 1'
#
loop_
_entity.id
_entity.type
_entity.pdbx_description
1 polymer ?
#
loop_
_entity_poly.entity_id
_entity_poly.type
_entity_poly.pdbx_seq_one_letter_code
_entity_poly.pdbx_strand_id
1 'polypeptide(L)'
;MKKLKFLNGFVIGLMALFVLIILVNLYIGEISNFGKTLKGSYDQVVFGQWTPYLYLLFYVPILVALLYIQRGLMTILKDNLFNIKSAKRFKIASTLLFITGVFGLIFDSILFLNLKGVVGFGYLGQDVLILFIGIILNIVADIIVNGSSLKTENELTI
;
A
#
# COMPACT_ATOMS: atom_id res chain seq x y z
N MET A 1 16.48 -15.46 -10.30
CA MET A 1 16.91 -14.48 -9.26
C MET A 1 17.08 -13.03 -9.73
N LYS A 2 17.64 -12.73 -10.92
CA LYS A 2 17.81 -11.33 -11.39
C LYS A 2 16.51 -10.51 -11.39
N LYS A 3 15.39 -11.09 -11.86
CA LYS A 3 14.05 -10.46 -11.84
C LYS A 3 13.59 -10.08 -10.42
N LEU A 4 13.86 -10.94 -9.43
CA LEU A 4 13.49 -10.70 -8.04
C LEU A 4 14.34 -9.59 -7.41
N LYS A 5 15.63 -9.49 -7.78
CA LYS A 5 16.49 -8.37 -7.38
C LYS A 5 15.98 -7.04 -7.94
N PHE A 6 15.56 -7.03 -9.20
CA PHE A 6 14.94 -5.86 -9.82
C PHE A 6 13.64 -5.48 -9.08
N LEU A 7 12.77 -6.46 -8.81
CA LEU A 7 11.53 -6.21 -8.07
C LEU A 7 11.79 -5.65 -6.66
N ASN A 8 12.78 -6.18 -5.93
CA ASN A 8 13.17 -5.64 -4.63
C ASN A 8 13.68 -4.19 -4.74
N GLY A 9 14.50 -3.88 -5.76
CA GLY A 9 14.95 -2.52 -6.03
C GLY A 9 13.79 -1.57 -6.38
N PHE A 10 12.84 -2.04 -7.19
CA PHE A 10 11.63 -1.31 -7.53
C PHE A 10 10.78 -0.98 -6.29
N VAL A 11 10.58 -1.94 -5.39
CA VAL A 11 9.85 -1.71 -4.12
C VAL A 11 10.57 -0.68 -3.24
N ILE A 12 11.91 -0.69 -3.21
CA ILE A 12 12.69 0.34 -2.50
C ILE A 12 12.47 1.73 -3.13
N GLY A 13 12.49 1.81 -4.46
CA GLY A 13 12.18 3.05 -5.18
C GLY A 13 10.76 3.56 -4.88
N LEU A 14 9.77 2.68 -4.83
CA LEU A 14 8.39 3.03 -4.45
C LEU A 14 8.33 3.56 -3.02
N MET A 15 9.04 2.96 -2.07
CA MET A 15 9.09 3.47 -0.69
C MET A 15 9.68 4.89 -0.64
N ALA A 16 10.78 5.14 -1.34
CA ALA A 16 11.38 6.47 -1.41
C ALA A 16 10.43 7.50 -2.04
N LEU A 17 9.73 7.12 -3.11
CA LEU A 17 8.72 7.96 -3.75
C LEU A 17 7.56 8.28 -2.79
N PHE A 18 7.06 7.28 -2.05
CA PHE A 18 6.00 7.49 -1.04
C PHE A 18 6.44 8.44 0.06
N VAL A 19 7.66 8.30 0.57
CA VAL A 19 8.21 9.24 1.57
C VAL A 19 8.28 10.65 1.00
N LEU A 20 8.74 10.81 -0.25
CA LEU A 20 8.78 12.11 -0.91
C LEU A 20 7.38 12.72 -1.09
N ILE A 21 6.39 11.92 -1.48
CA ILE A 21 4.99 12.36 -1.59
C ILE A 21 4.47 12.86 -0.24
N ILE A 22 4.75 12.14 0.86
CA ILE A 22 4.35 12.57 2.21
C ILE A 22 4.98 13.92 2.57
N LEU A 23 6.28 14.07 2.33
CA LEU A 23 7.00 15.33 2.61
C LEU A 23 6.46 16.50 1.79
N VAL A 24 6.18 16.28 0.50
CA VAL A 24 5.60 17.30 -0.38
C VAL A 24 4.20 17.69 0.10
N ASN A 25 3.35 16.73 0.46
CA ASN A 25 2.00 17.02 0.98
C ASN A 25 2.06 17.79 2.31
N LEU A 26 2.96 17.45 3.22
CA LEU A 26 3.18 18.21 4.46
C LEU A 26 3.64 19.64 4.18
N TYR A 27 4.59 19.82 3.26
CA TYR A 27 5.09 21.14 2.87
C TYR A 27 3.98 22.00 2.25
N ILE A 28 3.18 21.43 1.34
CA ILE A 28 2.07 22.14 0.71
C ILE A 28 1.01 22.51 1.75
N GLY A 29 0.63 21.59 2.63
CA GLY A 29 -0.44 21.79 3.62
C GLY A 29 -0.13 22.83 4.69
N GLU A 30 1.12 22.91 5.17
CA GLU A 30 1.47 23.77 6.31
C GLU A 30 2.26 25.02 5.93
N ILE A 31 3.17 24.91 4.96
CA ILE A 31 4.20 25.93 4.72
C ILE A 31 3.83 26.80 3.53
N SER A 32 3.25 26.20 2.48
CA SER A 32 2.93 26.94 1.26
C SER A 32 1.75 27.91 1.46
N ASN A 33 1.83 29.10 0.86
CA ASN A 33 0.70 30.03 0.82
C ASN A 33 -0.53 29.40 0.14
N PHE A 34 -0.31 28.46 -0.79
CA PHE A 34 -1.37 27.71 -1.48
C PHE A 34 -2.19 26.83 -0.51
N GLY A 35 -1.53 26.16 0.44
CA GLY A 35 -2.23 25.38 1.49
C GLY A 35 -3.10 26.26 2.39
N LYS A 36 -2.65 27.48 2.68
CA LYS A 36 -3.43 28.45 3.47
C LYS A 36 -4.67 28.95 2.73
N THR A 37 -4.59 29.15 1.41
CA THR A 37 -5.76 29.50 0.57
C THR A 37 -6.74 28.34 0.46
N LEU A 38 -6.24 27.10 0.37
CA LEU A 38 -7.07 25.89 0.31
C LEU A 38 -7.80 25.58 1.62
N LYS A 39 -7.23 25.93 2.79
CA LYS A 39 -7.91 25.73 4.10
C LYS A 39 -9.31 26.36 4.14
N GLY A 40 -9.52 27.51 3.51
CA GLY A 40 -10.84 28.15 3.40
C GLY A 40 -11.82 27.46 2.44
N SER A 41 -11.33 26.67 1.47
CA SER A 41 -12.18 25.85 0.60
C SER A 41 -12.64 24.56 1.28
N TYR A 42 -11.98 24.14 2.36
CA TYR A 42 -12.30 22.90 3.06
C TYR A 42 -13.44 23.02 4.07
N ASP A 43 -13.91 24.22 4.42
CA ASP A 43 -14.97 24.43 5.43
C ASP A 43 -16.31 23.78 5.05
N GLN A 44 -16.52 23.44 3.78
CA GLN A 44 -17.72 22.75 3.28
C GLN A 44 -17.58 21.22 3.22
N VAL A 45 -16.43 20.65 3.59
CA VAL A 45 -16.18 19.20 3.56
C VAL A 45 -16.49 18.56 4.92
N VAL A 46 -16.99 17.31 4.93
CA VAL A 46 -17.35 16.55 6.15
C VAL A 46 -16.26 16.55 7.23
N PHE A 47 -14.99 16.52 6.82
CA PHE A 47 -13.84 16.54 7.75
C PHE A 47 -13.11 17.88 7.78
N GLY A 48 -13.62 18.89 7.06
CA GLY A 48 -13.08 20.24 7.10
C GLY A 48 -11.59 20.30 6.77
N GLN A 49 -10.89 21.13 7.54
CA GLN A 49 -9.45 21.31 7.48
C GLN A 49 -8.65 20.05 7.87
N TRP A 50 -9.29 19.01 8.42
CA TRP A 50 -8.64 17.75 8.80
C TRP A 50 -8.48 16.78 7.63
N THR A 51 -9.22 16.96 6.54
CA THR A 51 -9.23 16.07 5.37
C THR A 51 -7.81 15.73 4.85
N PRO A 52 -6.88 16.70 4.68
CA PRO A 52 -5.52 16.40 4.23
C PRO A 52 -4.71 15.53 5.20
N TYR A 53 -4.94 15.67 6.51
CA TYR A 53 -4.26 14.87 7.54
C TYR A 53 -4.80 13.43 7.59
N LEU A 54 -6.08 13.24 7.28
CA LEU A 54 -6.66 11.91 7.13
C LEU A 54 -6.03 11.17 5.93
N TYR A 55 -5.80 11.85 4.80
CA TYR A 55 -5.04 11.25 3.68
C TYR A 55 -3.62 10.84 4.07
N LEU A 56 -2.94 11.64 4.91
CA LEU A 56 -1.62 11.27 5.43
C LEU A 56 -1.66 9.99 6.29
N LEU A 57 -2.73 9.78 7.06
CA LEU A 57 -2.90 8.55 7.83
C LEU A 57 -3.02 7.31 6.94
N PHE A 58 -3.65 7.42 5.77
CA PHE A 58 -3.75 6.31 4.80
C PHE A 58 -2.41 5.93 4.17
N TYR A 59 -1.42 6.83 4.12
CA TYR A 59 -0.09 6.49 3.59
C TYR A 59 0.76 5.64 4.53
N VAL A 60 0.54 5.73 5.85
CA VAL A 60 1.28 4.96 6.85
C VAL A 60 1.15 3.44 6.64
N PRO A 61 -0.05 2.84 6.58
CA PRO A 61 -0.18 1.40 6.38
C PRO A 61 0.34 0.94 5.01
N ILE A 62 0.30 1.78 3.97
CA ILE A 62 0.88 1.47 2.65
C ILE A 62 2.41 1.36 2.76
N LEU A 63 3.06 2.31 3.43
CA LEU A 63 4.50 2.25 3.68
C LEU A 63 4.88 1.01 4.49
N VAL A 64 4.12 0.70 5.53
CA VAL A 64 4.34 -0.53 6.33
C VAL A 64 4.17 -1.77 5.46
N ALA A 65 3.16 -1.82 4.60
CA ALA A 65 2.97 -2.93 3.66
C ALA A 65 4.15 -3.08 2.70
N LEU A 66 4.66 -1.97 2.12
CA LEU A 66 5.84 -1.98 1.25
C LEU A 66 7.09 -2.50 1.98
N LEU A 67 7.28 -2.15 3.25
CA LEU A 67 8.36 -2.70 4.08
C LEU A 67 8.24 -4.22 4.25
N TYR A 68 7.03 -4.74 4.47
CA TYR A 68 6.80 -6.19 4.54
C TYR A 68 7.04 -6.88 3.20
N ILE A 69 6.63 -6.28 2.07
CA ILE A 69 6.93 -6.80 0.73
C ILE A 69 8.44 -6.85 0.51
N GLN A 70 9.15 -5.76 0.78
CA GLN A 70 10.60 -5.67 0.65
C GLN A 70 11.30 -6.75 1.50
N ARG A 71 10.89 -6.90 2.76
CA ARG A 71 11.41 -7.93 3.65
C ARG A 71 11.09 -9.33 3.13
N GLY A 72 9.89 -9.57 2.58
CA GLY A 72 9.52 -10.85 1.96
C GLY A 72 10.43 -11.20 0.80
N LEU A 73 10.64 -10.26 -0.12
CA LEU A 73 11.55 -10.40 -1.25
C LEU A 73 13.00 -10.62 -0.80
N MET A 74 13.46 -9.89 0.21
CA MET A 74 14.81 -10.05 0.74
C MET A 74 15.03 -11.45 1.35
N THR A 75 14.01 -12.03 1.99
CA THR A 75 14.09 -13.42 2.47
C THR A 75 14.24 -14.40 1.32
N ILE A 76 13.48 -14.25 0.24
CA ILE A 76 13.62 -15.12 -0.95
C ILE A 76 15.00 -14.94 -1.59
N LEU A 77 15.52 -13.72 -1.64
CA LEU A 77 16.85 -13.44 -2.16
C LEU A 77 17.98 -14.04 -1.31
N LYS A 78 17.82 -14.05 0.02
CA LYS A 78 18.81 -14.61 0.96
C LYS A 78 18.79 -16.14 0.96
N ASP A 79 17.60 -16.71 1.04
CA ASP A 79 17.42 -18.17 1.15
C ASP A 79 17.44 -18.84 -0.24
N ASN A 80 17.43 -18.05 -1.31
CA ASN A 80 17.38 -18.47 -2.71
C ASN A 80 16.17 -19.38 -3.07
N LEU A 81 15.12 -19.33 -2.24
CA LEU A 81 13.92 -20.14 -2.36
C LEU A 81 12.71 -19.42 -1.76
N PHE A 82 11.52 -19.75 -2.28
CA PHE A 82 10.25 -19.28 -1.73
C PHE A 82 9.87 -20.15 -0.53
N ASN A 83 9.66 -19.52 0.63
CA ASN A 83 9.36 -20.24 1.88
C ASN A 83 8.24 -19.59 2.68
N ILE A 84 7.81 -20.29 3.73
CA ILE A 84 6.78 -19.87 4.68
C ILE A 84 7.10 -18.50 5.31
N LYS A 85 8.38 -18.20 5.56
CA LYS A 85 8.78 -16.88 6.12
C LYS A 85 8.48 -15.75 5.16
N SER A 86 8.78 -15.93 3.87
CA SER A 86 8.44 -14.96 2.82
C SER A 86 6.93 -14.84 2.61
N ALA A 87 6.21 -15.97 2.61
CA ALA A 87 4.75 -15.99 2.48
C ALA A 87 4.05 -15.24 3.62
N LYS A 88 4.47 -15.46 4.88
CA LYS A 88 3.92 -14.74 6.04
C LYS A 88 4.07 -13.22 5.90
N ARG A 89 5.20 -12.75 5.38
CA ARG A 89 5.43 -11.31 5.14
C ARG A 89 4.53 -10.77 4.04
N PHE A 90 4.37 -11.50 2.94
CA PHE A 90 3.43 -11.13 1.87
C PHE A 90 1.98 -11.13 2.35
N LYS A 91 1.59 -12.07 3.22
CA LYS A 91 0.24 -12.13 3.79
C LYS A 91 -0.06 -10.90 4.66
N ILE A 92 0.87 -10.49 5.52
CA ILE A 92 0.74 -9.25 6.33
C ILE A 92 0.60 -8.03 5.42
N ALA A 93 1.47 -7.90 4.41
CA ALA A 93 1.40 -6.79 3.47
C ALA A 93 0.08 -6.78 2.68
N SER A 94 -0.39 -7.94 2.24
CA SER A 94 -1.68 -8.13 1.57
C SER A 94 -2.82 -7.61 2.44
N THR A 95 -2.88 -8.02 3.70
CA THR A 95 -3.91 -7.58 4.65
C THR A 95 -3.87 -6.07 4.86
N LEU A 96 -2.68 -5.49 5.02
CA LEU A 96 -2.54 -4.04 5.19
C LEU A 96 -3.02 -3.28 3.95
N LEU A 97 -2.63 -3.70 2.75
CA LEU A 97 -3.08 -3.07 1.50
C LEU A 97 -4.59 -3.22 1.31
N PHE A 98 -5.13 -4.41 1.57
CA PHE A 98 -6.56 -4.66 1.44
C PHE A 98 -7.38 -3.78 2.38
N ILE A 99 -7.02 -3.76 3.68
CA ILE A 99 -7.69 -2.92 4.67
C ILE A 99 -7.60 -1.44 4.26
N THR A 100 -6.41 -0.98 3.88
CA THR A 100 -6.20 0.42 3.48
C THR A 100 -7.04 0.77 2.26
N GLY A 101 -7.06 -0.08 1.23
CA GLY A 101 -7.86 0.15 0.04
C GLY A 101 -9.37 0.15 0.31
N VAL A 102 -9.87 -0.71 1.21
CA VAL A 102 -11.31 -0.70 1.57
C VAL A 102 -11.66 0.60 2.29
N PHE A 103 -10.88 0.99 3.31
CA PHE A 103 -11.16 2.22 4.06
C PHE A 103 -10.96 3.48 3.23
N GLY A 104 -9.93 3.51 2.36
CA GLY A 104 -9.69 4.58 1.40
C GLY A 104 -10.90 4.73 0.47
N LEU A 105 -11.35 3.63 -0.14
CA LEU A 105 -12.47 3.65 -1.08
C LEU A 105 -13.76 4.15 -0.41
N ILE A 106 -14.03 3.73 0.83
CA ILE A 106 -15.16 4.25 1.62
C ILE A 106 -15.01 5.75 1.85
N PHE A 107 -13.83 6.19 2.30
CA PHE A 107 -13.53 7.59 2.59
C PHE A 107 -13.69 8.47 1.35
N ASP A 108 -13.09 8.08 0.23
CA ASP A 108 -13.14 8.81 -1.03
C ASP A 108 -14.54 8.79 -1.65
N SER A 109 -15.31 7.72 -1.46
CA SER A 109 -16.71 7.69 -1.88
C SER A 109 -17.56 8.69 -1.09
N ILE A 110 -17.36 8.77 0.23
CA ILE A 110 -18.04 9.78 1.07
C ILE A 110 -17.67 11.19 0.60
N LEU A 111 -16.39 11.45 0.37
CA LEU A 111 -15.95 12.76 -0.10
C LEU A 111 -16.46 13.10 -1.51
N PHE A 112 -16.47 12.13 -2.42
CA PHE A 112 -17.00 12.29 -3.78
C PHE A 112 -18.47 12.75 -3.76
N LEU A 113 -19.29 12.09 -2.95
CA LEU A 113 -20.71 12.42 -2.80
C LEU A 113 -20.93 13.80 -2.17
N ASN A 114 -20.17 14.14 -1.14
CA ASN A 114 -20.31 15.41 -0.43
C ASN A 114 -19.77 16.61 -1.22
N LEU A 115 -18.75 16.40 -2.05
CA LEU A 115 -18.10 17.46 -2.83
C LEU A 115 -18.57 17.51 -4.29
N LYS A 116 -19.73 16.91 -4.59
CA LYS A 116 -20.34 16.89 -5.93
C LYS A 116 -19.34 16.47 -7.04
N GLY A 117 -18.45 15.52 -6.71
CA GLY A 117 -17.45 15.00 -7.65
C GLY A 117 -16.15 15.80 -7.78
N VAL A 118 -15.90 16.81 -6.93
CA VAL A 118 -14.61 17.55 -6.93
C VAL A 118 -13.45 16.69 -6.45
N VAL A 119 -13.70 15.70 -5.57
CA VAL A 119 -12.72 14.64 -5.32
C VAL A 119 -12.71 13.72 -6.53
N GLY A 120 -11.64 13.77 -7.31
CA GLY A 120 -11.62 13.15 -8.62
C GLY A 120 -11.64 11.62 -8.57
N PHE A 121 -12.15 11.01 -9.65
CA PHE A 121 -12.06 9.57 -9.95
C PHE A 121 -10.65 8.98 -9.80
N GLY A 122 -9.60 9.80 -9.82
CA GLY A 122 -8.22 9.37 -9.60
C GLY A 122 -7.97 8.76 -8.22
N TYR A 123 -8.57 9.31 -7.16
CA TYR A 123 -8.39 8.80 -5.80
C TYR A 123 -9.09 7.44 -5.62
N LEU A 124 -10.34 7.34 -6.07
CA LEU A 124 -11.08 6.07 -6.13
C LEU A 124 -10.34 5.00 -6.95
N GLY A 125 -9.78 5.38 -8.10
CA GLY A 125 -8.98 4.47 -8.93
C GLY A 125 -7.72 3.98 -8.23
N GLN A 126 -7.07 4.84 -7.45
CA GLN A 126 -5.90 4.48 -6.64
C GLN A 126 -6.28 3.44 -5.57
N ASP A 127 -7.39 3.63 -4.85
CA ASP A 127 -7.82 2.69 -3.82
C ASP A 127 -8.16 1.32 -4.39
N VAL A 128 -8.85 1.28 -5.54
CA VAL A 128 -9.12 0.05 -6.28
C VAL A 128 -7.81 -0.65 -6.68
N LEU A 129 -6.82 0.10 -7.16
CA LEU A 129 -5.51 -0.46 -7.51
C LEU A 129 -4.81 -1.05 -6.27
N ILE A 130 -4.86 -0.37 -5.13
CA ILE A 130 -4.32 -0.86 -3.85
C ILE A 130 -4.99 -2.17 -3.44
N LEU A 131 -6.32 -2.27 -3.58
CA LEU A 131 -7.08 -3.50 -3.34
C LEU A 131 -6.60 -4.64 -4.24
N PHE A 132 -6.46 -4.40 -5.54
CA PHE A 132 -5.97 -5.40 -6.49
C PHE A 132 -4.57 -5.88 -6.14
N ILE A 133 -3.65 -4.98 -5.78
CA ILE A 133 -2.30 -5.37 -5.35
C ILE A 133 -2.39 -6.24 -4.08
N GLY A 134 -3.23 -5.87 -3.11
CA GLY A 134 -3.46 -6.68 -1.91
C GLY A 134 -3.92 -8.11 -2.23
N ILE A 135 -4.92 -8.24 -3.11
CA ILE A 135 -5.46 -9.54 -3.55
C ILE A 135 -4.39 -10.37 -4.27
N ILE A 136 -3.69 -9.78 -5.24
CA ILE A 136 -2.62 -10.47 -5.99
C ILE A 136 -1.55 -10.98 -5.03
N LEU A 137 -1.14 -10.14 -4.08
CA LEU A 137 -0.12 -10.50 -3.10
C LEU A 137 -0.59 -11.62 -2.16
N ASN A 138 -1.88 -11.66 -1.82
CA ASN A 138 -2.47 -12.75 -1.06
C ASN A 138 -2.39 -14.07 -1.82
N ILE A 139 -2.78 -14.06 -3.10
CA ILE A 139 -2.72 -15.24 -3.99
C ILE A 139 -1.28 -15.75 -4.08
N VAL A 140 -0.31 -14.85 -4.26
CA VAL A 140 1.13 -15.21 -4.27
C VAL A 140 1.54 -15.86 -2.95
N ALA A 141 1.11 -15.33 -1.80
CA ALA A 141 1.43 -15.91 -0.51
C ALA A 141 0.88 -17.33 -0.37
N ASP A 142 -0.36 -17.56 -0.78
CA ASP A 142 -1.00 -18.87 -0.70
C ASP A 142 -0.35 -19.89 -1.65
N ILE A 143 0.04 -19.48 -2.87
CA ILE A 143 0.82 -20.31 -3.81
C ILE A 143 2.15 -20.74 -3.17
N ILE A 144 2.86 -19.82 -2.48
CA ILE A 144 4.13 -20.15 -1.82
C ILE A 144 3.91 -21.15 -0.70
N VAL A 145 2.87 -20.98 0.12
CA VAL A 145 2.57 -21.91 1.23
C VAL A 145 2.29 -23.31 0.68
N ASN A 146 1.36 -23.43 -0.28
CA ASN A 146 0.98 -24.72 -0.87
C ASN A 146 2.16 -25.38 -1.61
N GLY A 147 2.97 -24.59 -2.33
CA GLY A 147 4.17 -25.11 -2.97
C GLY A 147 5.22 -25.61 -1.96
N SER A 148 5.35 -24.93 -0.82
CA SER A 148 6.29 -25.33 0.23
C SER A 148 5.85 -26.58 1.00
N SER A 149 4.56 -26.77 1.23
CA SER A 149 4.03 -27.98 1.87
C SER A 149 4.23 -29.21 0.98
N LEU A 150 3.93 -29.10 -0.31
CA LEU A 150 4.13 -30.18 -1.29
C LEU A 150 5.59 -30.64 -1.37
N LYS A 151 6.55 -29.70 -1.32
CA LYS A 151 7.98 -30.05 -1.30
C LYS A 151 8.36 -30.83 -0.04
N THR A 152 7.81 -30.43 1.11
CA THR A 152 8.09 -31.06 2.40
C THR A 152 7.49 -32.47 2.47
N GLU A 153 6.28 -32.67 1.93
CA GLU A 153 5.64 -34.00 1.83
C GLU A 153 6.45 -34.94 0.92
N ASN A 154 6.89 -34.47 -0.25
CA ASN A 154 7.73 -35.28 -1.14
C ASN A 154 9.09 -35.66 -0.52
N GLU A 155 9.71 -34.76 0.25
CA GLU A 155 10.98 -35.04 0.95
C GLU A 155 10.82 -36.01 2.14
N LEU A 156 9.61 -36.19 2.68
CA LEU A 156 9.31 -37.14 3.77
C LEU A 156 8.87 -38.53 3.28
N THR A 157 8.57 -38.67 1.98
CA THR A 157 8.03 -39.91 1.38
C THR A 157 9.10 -40.72 0.65
N ILE A 158 10.30 -40.17 0.43
CA ILE A 158 11.48 -40.83 -0.16
C ILE A 158 12.43 -41.22 0.96
#